data_AF-A0A849SX25-F1
#
_entry.id   AF-A0A849SX25-F1
#
_cell.length_a   1.000
_cell.length_b   1.000
_cell.length_c   1.000
_cell.angle_alpha   90.00
_cell.angle_beta   90.00
_cell.angle_gamma   90.00
#
_symmetry.space_group_name_H-M   'P 1'
#
loop_
_entity.id
_entity.type
_entity.pdbx_description
1 polymer ?
#
loop_
_entity_poly.entity_id
_entity_poly.type
_entity_poly.pdbx_seq_one_letter_code
_entity_poly.pdbx_strand_id
1 'polypeptide(L)'
;MIENYDIKKKEEMQTISELKVKNEQLKNSVLRYQDDLKKKNEENQHLIDEIKSEIDGLTKKKNESTKEAIQLKKEADDLLLKNKELTDINISVENKTKESRNIRAELEKEAKSFITQKEALIPEIENLKAQVNEARKKLDDISRQAVHIQKNHEKEIAGLDIVFAQKKESLDAEIRKLRDIEEKKIQNLVLQEINQINKLKEESLKMVLDLEDSITKELVNSTMTVFANTIGASKFKEIAPHYEQSIRTSLQGGVLKLLKNELNPSKSPNAKKLSSNPRVMKPVIISSLISAFIFGVIPHIYRQIEDQNDPVRLEMAARARAAAIVPKRVFTPMKVAELKPTFVDAVIYTEGFTDVYAKEEFRSELMKKGSEYLYKQWQIDEEKSIEAYAMIFSMIDLLKDKTLKVDPDNEQKDIQKMVQIEKETLKKLEKILGNEVRLEAALKFQTRYYKEFIGDTSVE
;
A
#
# COMPACT_ATOMS: atom_id res chain seq x y z
N MET A 1 149.19 66.46 108.05
CA MET A 1 147.76 66.08 107.98
C MET A 1 146.94 67.06 107.11
N ILE A 2 147.43 67.42 105.91
CA ILE A 2 146.70 68.27 104.94
C ILE A 2 146.74 67.66 103.52
N GLU A 3 147.68 66.76 103.21
CA GLU A 3 147.79 66.08 101.89
C GLU A 3 146.87 64.86 101.68
N ASN A 4 146.17 64.36 102.71
CA ASN A 4 145.30 63.16 102.57
C ASN A 4 143.85 63.46 102.15
N TYR A 5 143.45 64.73 102.07
CA TYR A 5 142.07 65.11 101.74
C TYR A 5 141.85 65.28 100.22
N ASP A 6 142.89 65.65 99.47
CA ASP A 6 142.78 65.84 98.01
C ASP A 6 142.85 64.54 97.21
N ILE A 7 143.52 63.50 97.72
CA ILE A 7 143.58 62.17 97.07
C ILE A 7 142.21 61.49 97.18
N LYS A 8 141.59 61.53 98.36
CA LYS A 8 140.29 60.88 98.62
C LYS A 8 139.14 61.53 97.83
N LYS A 9 139.15 62.85 97.67
CA LYS A 9 138.15 63.58 96.87
C LYS A 9 138.29 63.30 95.37
N LYS A 10 139.51 63.03 94.90
CA LYS A 10 139.80 62.67 93.50
C LYS A 10 139.37 61.22 93.20
N GLU A 11 139.61 60.29 94.13
CA GLU A 11 139.11 58.91 94.06
C GLU A 11 137.57 58.87 94.13
N GLU A 12 136.93 59.65 94.99
CA GLU A 12 135.47 59.75 95.06
C GLU A 12 134.88 60.36 93.78
N MET A 13 135.50 61.40 93.21
CA MET A 13 135.08 61.96 91.91
C MET A 13 135.27 60.98 90.75
N GLN A 14 136.34 60.17 90.77
CA GLN A 14 136.57 59.12 89.78
C GLN A 14 135.54 57.99 89.92
N THR A 15 135.24 57.57 91.14
CA THR A 15 134.21 56.55 91.44
C THR A 15 132.81 57.04 91.05
N ILE A 16 132.49 58.31 91.31
CA ILE A 16 131.23 58.94 90.89
C ILE A 16 131.16 59.03 89.36
N SER A 17 132.26 59.32 88.69
CA SER A 17 132.34 59.32 87.22
C SER A 17 132.10 57.92 86.64
N GLU A 18 132.75 56.89 87.18
CA GLU A 18 132.58 55.49 86.78
C GLU A 18 131.16 54.98 87.05
N LEU A 19 130.56 55.35 88.19
CA LEU A 19 129.17 55.02 88.50
C LEU A 19 128.19 55.73 87.57
N LYS A 20 128.45 56.99 87.19
CA LYS A 20 127.65 57.69 86.17
C LYS A 20 127.76 56.99 84.82
N VAL A 21 128.96 56.62 84.39
CA VAL A 21 129.16 55.89 83.13
C VAL A 21 128.46 54.53 83.16
N LYS A 22 128.58 53.77 84.26
CA LYS A 22 127.85 52.50 84.42
C LYS A 22 126.35 52.67 84.44
N ASN A 23 125.83 53.72 85.10
CA ASN A 23 124.39 53.97 85.15
C ASN A 23 123.86 54.39 83.77
N GLU A 24 124.62 55.18 83.02
CA GLU A 24 124.29 55.54 81.63
C GLU A 24 124.35 54.31 80.71
N GLN A 25 125.34 53.44 80.87
CA GLN A 25 125.42 52.15 80.17
C GLN A 25 124.24 51.24 80.52
N LEU A 26 123.86 51.16 81.79
CA LEU A 26 122.72 50.37 82.25
C LEU A 26 121.42 50.91 81.68
N LYS A 27 121.22 52.23 81.72
CA LYS A 27 120.07 52.93 81.16
C LYS A 27 119.95 52.70 79.65
N ASN A 28 121.07 52.79 78.93
CA ASN A 28 121.13 52.46 77.50
C ASN A 28 120.85 50.97 77.23
N SER A 29 121.31 50.06 78.10
CA SER A 29 121.02 48.63 77.95
C SER A 29 119.54 48.31 78.19
N VAL A 30 118.93 48.91 79.21
CA VAL A 30 117.49 48.77 79.51
C VAL A 30 116.66 49.35 78.37
N LEU A 31 117.06 50.49 77.81
CA LEU A 31 116.39 51.11 76.67
C LEU A 31 116.44 50.18 75.45
N ARG A 32 117.61 49.60 75.14
CA ARG A 32 117.75 48.60 74.06
C ARG A 32 116.88 47.36 74.30
N TYR A 33 116.83 46.84 75.52
CA TYR A 33 115.96 45.71 75.86
C TYR A 33 114.46 46.06 75.74
N GLN A 34 114.07 47.29 76.10
CA GLN A 34 112.70 47.77 75.93
C GLN A 34 112.34 47.93 74.45
N ASP A 35 113.26 48.45 73.64
CA ASP A 35 113.09 48.57 72.19
C ASP A 35 112.99 47.19 71.52
N ASP A 36 113.84 46.23 71.92
CA ASP A 36 113.80 44.84 71.42
C ASP A 36 112.51 44.12 71.83
N LEU A 37 112.04 44.31 73.07
CA LEU A 37 110.77 43.77 73.54
C LEU A 37 109.58 44.38 72.78
N LYS A 38 109.61 45.70 72.56
CA LYS A 38 108.58 46.39 71.79
C LYS A 38 108.54 45.88 70.35
N LYS A 39 109.71 45.75 69.72
CA LYS A 39 109.84 45.19 68.37
C LYS A 39 109.33 43.75 68.29
N LYS A 40 109.71 42.88 69.24
CA LYS A 40 109.17 41.51 69.32
C LYS A 40 107.65 41.48 69.52
N ASN A 41 107.11 42.41 70.31
CA ASN A 41 105.67 42.48 70.52
C ASN A 41 104.92 42.91 69.26
N GLU A 42 105.49 43.86 68.50
CA GLU A 42 104.98 44.26 67.18
C GLU A 42 105.07 43.11 66.16
N GLU A 43 106.17 42.35 66.14
CA GLU A 43 106.34 41.15 65.30
C GLU A 43 105.31 40.06 65.67
N ASN A 44 105.09 39.81 66.96
CA ASN A 44 104.08 38.87 67.43
C ASN A 44 102.66 39.33 67.09
N GLN A 45 102.37 40.63 67.20
CA GLN A 45 101.07 41.18 66.83
C GLN A 45 100.81 41.01 65.34
N HIS A 46 101.82 41.26 64.49
CA HIS A 46 101.74 41.01 63.06
C HIS A 46 101.46 39.53 62.74
N LEU A 47 102.17 38.61 63.40
CA LEU A 47 101.92 37.16 63.27
C LEU A 47 100.50 36.76 63.69
N ILE A 48 100.00 37.33 64.79
CA ILE A 48 98.63 37.09 65.25
C ILE A 48 97.61 37.56 64.22
N ASP A 49 97.83 38.72 63.61
CA ASP A 49 96.91 39.29 62.62
C ASP A 49 96.96 38.52 61.29
N GLU A 50 98.13 38.01 60.90
CA GLU A 50 98.30 37.11 59.76
C GLU A 50 97.57 35.78 59.98
N ILE A 51 97.73 35.14 61.15
CA ILE A 51 97.03 33.91 61.52
C ILE A 51 95.52 34.12 61.53
N LYS A 52 95.03 35.24 62.07
CA LYS A 52 93.59 35.57 62.07
C LYS A 52 93.05 35.70 60.65
N SER A 53 93.78 36.40 59.77
CA SER A 53 93.41 36.53 58.35
C SER A 53 93.34 35.16 57.66
N GLU A 54 94.27 34.25 57.95
CA GLU A 54 94.26 32.90 57.42
C GLU A 54 93.07 32.08 57.95
N ILE A 55 92.77 32.16 59.25
CA ILE A 55 91.60 31.51 59.86
C ILE A 55 90.30 32.01 59.22
N ASP A 56 90.16 33.31 58.99
CA ASP A 56 89.00 33.89 58.31
C ASP A 56 88.88 33.40 56.87
N GLY A 57 90.00 33.31 56.15
CA GLY A 57 90.07 32.73 54.80
C GLY A 57 89.65 31.26 54.75
N LEU A 58 90.14 30.45 55.69
CA LEU A 58 89.75 29.03 55.82
C LEU A 58 88.28 28.87 56.21
N THR A 59 87.76 29.74 57.08
CA THR A 59 86.36 29.73 57.50
C THR A 59 85.43 30.05 56.32
N LYS A 60 85.80 31.03 55.48
CA LYS A 60 85.07 31.34 54.25
C LYS A 60 85.06 30.15 53.29
N LYS A 61 86.23 29.56 53.00
CA LYS A 61 86.33 28.37 52.14
C LYS A 61 85.50 27.20 52.67
N LYS A 62 85.57 26.92 53.97
CA LYS A 62 84.74 25.89 54.61
C LYS A 62 83.26 26.15 54.36
N ASN A 63 82.79 27.38 54.59
CA ASN A 63 81.39 27.75 54.39
C ASN A 63 80.96 27.61 52.92
N GLU A 64 81.81 27.98 51.97
CA GLU A 64 81.58 27.79 50.54
C GLU A 64 81.47 26.30 50.17
N SER A 65 82.45 25.47 50.58
CA SER A 65 82.38 24.02 50.34
C SER A 65 81.17 23.37 51.02
N THR A 66 80.72 23.88 52.17
CA THR A 66 79.51 23.37 52.82
C THR A 66 78.25 23.72 52.02
N LYS A 67 78.18 24.92 51.44
CA LYS A 67 77.09 25.31 50.54
C LYS A 67 77.07 24.46 49.27
N GLU A 68 78.24 24.24 48.66
CA GLU A 68 78.37 23.36 47.49
C GLU A 68 77.93 21.92 47.80
N ALA A 69 78.35 21.36 48.94
CA ALA A 69 77.94 20.03 49.36
C ALA A 69 76.41 19.91 49.57
N ILE A 70 75.78 20.94 50.13
CA ILE A 70 74.32 20.98 50.28
C ILE A 70 73.64 21.05 48.91
N GLN A 71 74.17 21.83 47.97
CA GLN A 71 73.62 21.96 46.62
C GLN A 71 73.73 20.64 45.85
N LEU A 72 74.90 20.00 45.87
CA LEU A 72 75.11 18.69 45.23
C LEU A 72 74.20 17.62 45.81
N LYS A 73 73.94 17.64 47.13
CA LYS A 73 73.01 16.71 47.76
C LYS A 73 71.58 16.91 47.26
N LYS A 74 71.12 18.16 47.13
CA LYS A 74 69.80 18.46 46.57
C LYS A 74 69.68 17.97 45.12
N GLU A 75 70.71 18.21 44.30
CA GLU A 75 70.74 17.74 42.91
C GLU A 75 70.71 16.22 42.82
N ALA A 76 71.41 15.51 43.71
CA ALA A 76 71.37 14.06 43.78
C ALA A 76 69.98 13.52 44.17
N ASP A 77 69.32 14.15 45.15
CA ASP A 77 67.97 13.78 45.57
C ASP A 77 66.94 14.03 44.44
N ASP A 78 67.05 15.15 43.72
CA ASP A 78 66.22 15.48 42.55
C ASP A 78 66.42 14.49 41.40
N LEU A 79 67.66 14.08 41.13
CA LEU A 79 67.97 13.06 40.12
C LEU A 79 67.40 11.70 40.51
N LEU A 80 67.46 11.33 41.79
CA LEU A 80 66.89 10.09 42.29
C LEU A 80 65.37 10.07 42.13
N LEU A 81 64.70 11.21 42.40
CA LEU A 81 63.27 11.36 42.18
C LEU A 81 62.91 11.22 40.70
N LYS A 82 63.62 11.92 39.81
CA LYS A 82 63.41 11.80 38.35
C LYS A 82 63.62 10.38 37.85
N ASN A 83 64.58 9.64 38.40
CA ASN A 83 64.83 8.27 38.00
C ASN A 83 63.66 7.34 38.40
N LYS A 84 63.07 7.56 39.59
CA LYS A 84 61.84 6.84 40.00
C LYS A 84 60.66 7.14 39.06
N GLU A 85 60.44 8.40 38.73
CA GLU A 85 59.39 8.80 37.79
C GLU A 85 59.59 8.16 36.41
N LEU A 86 60.82 8.13 35.91
CA LEU A 86 61.16 7.46 34.64
C LEU A 86 60.90 5.95 34.70
N THR A 87 61.20 5.29 35.82
CA THR A 87 60.90 3.86 35.97
C THR A 87 59.39 3.59 35.95
N ASP A 88 58.59 4.42 36.61
CA ASP A 88 57.12 4.28 36.63
C ASP A 88 56.52 4.53 35.24
N ILE A 89 57.03 5.54 34.52
CA ILE A 89 56.65 5.82 33.13
C ILE A 89 56.98 4.61 32.24
N ASN A 90 58.17 4.03 32.36
CA ASN A 90 58.56 2.87 31.56
C ASN A 90 57.64 1.65 31.80
N ILE A 91 57.29 1.37 33.06
CA ILE A 91 56.35 0.29 33.40
C ILE A 91 54.96 0.57 32.78
N SER A 92 54.49 1.81 32.87
CA SER A 92 53.21 2.23 32.27
C SER A 92 53.20 2.09 30.74
N VAL A 93 54.29 2.49 30.08
CA VAL A 93 54.46 2.34 28.63
C VAL A 93 54.49 0.87 28.22
N GLU A 94 55.19 0.01 28.98
CA GLU A 94 55.26 -1.42 28.69
C GLU A 94 53.87 -2.08 28.80
N ASN A 95 53.09 -1.73 29.84
CA ASN A 95 51.73 -2.22 30.03
C ASN A 95 50.80 -1.77 28.90
N LYS A 96 50.82 -0.49 28.52
CA LYS A 96 50.05 0.03 27.38
C LYS A 96 50.46 -0.61 26.05
N THR A 97 51.74 -0.94 25.90
CA THR A 97 52.24 -1.63 24.70
C THR A 97 51.71 -3.06 24.62
N LYS A 98 51.63 -3.77 25.76
CA LYS A 98 51.03 -5.11 25.84
C LYS A 98 49.53 -5.07 25.52
N GLU A 99 48.80 -4.12 26.09
CA GLU A 99 47.38 -3.92 25.82
C GLU A 99 47.13 -3.62 24.32
N SER A 100 47.91 -2.72 23.73
CA SER A 100 47.81 -2.40 22.30
C SER A 100 48.08 -3.63 21.40
N ARG A 101 49.02 -4.51 21.77
CA ARG A 101 49.27 -5.76 21.04
C ARG A 101 48.08 -6.72 21.14
N ASN A 102 47.44 -6.84 22.30
CA ASN A 102 46.28 -7.71 22.48
C ASN A 102 45.09 -7.21 21.64
N ILE A 103 44.79 -5.91 21.68
CA ILE A 103 43.72 -5.30 20.87
C ILE A 103 43.98 -5.53 19.38
N ARG A 104 45.23 -5.38 18.91
CA ARG A 104 45.58 -5.67 17.50
C ARG A 104 45.33 -7.12 17.12
N ALA A 105 45.67 -8.07 17.99
CA ALA A 105 45.44 -9.49 17.74
C ALA A 105 43.94 -9.83 17.68
N GLU A 106 43.12 -9.22 18.55
CA GLU A 106 41.66 -9.37 18.54
C GLU A 106 41.05 -8.80 17.25
N LEU A 107 41.44 -7.58 16.86
CA LEU A 107 41.00 -6.96 15.60
C LEU A 107 41.41 -7.78 14.37
N GLU A 108 42.61 -8.36 14.36
CA GLU A 108 43.06 -9.21 13.25
C GLU A 108 42.23 -10.51 13.17
N LYS A 109 41.87 -11.09 14.30
CA LYS A 109 41.00 -12.28 14.36
C LYS A 109 39.59 -11.94 13.86
N GLU A 110 39.04 -10.81 14.27
CA GLU A 110 37.73 -10.35 13.83
C GLU A 110 37.72 -10.05 12.31
N ALA A 111 38.73 -9.35 11.81
CA ALA A 111 38.90 -9.09 10.37
C ALA A 111 38.96 -10.38 9.54
N LYS A 112 39.71 -11.40 10.01
CA LYS A 112 39.74 -12.72 9.35
C LYS A 112 38.36 -13.38 9.34
N SER A 113 37.62 -13.29 10.44
CA SER A 113 36.27 -13.85 10.50
C SER A 113 35.30 -13.19 9.52
N PHE A 114 35.38 -11.86 9.36
CA PHE A 114 34.57 -11.13 8.37
C PHE A 114 34.95 -11.48 6.93
N ILE A 115 36.23 -11.68 6.65
CA ILE A 115 36.69 -12.14 5.32
C ILE A 115 36.09 -13.51 5.01
N THR A 116 36.16 -14.46 5.95
CA THR A 116 35.57 -15.79 5.78
C THR A 116 34.05 -15.75 5.57
N GLN A 117 33.33 -14.92 6.35
CA GLN A 117 31.89 -14.74 6.16
C GLN A 117 31.56 -14.15 4.78
N LYS A 118 32.32 -13.14 4.34
CA LYS A 118 32.17 -12.54 3.01
C LYS A 118 32.40 -13.58 1.91
N GLU A 119 33.45 -14.39 2.02
CA GLU A 119 33.76 -15.44 1.04
C GLU A 119 32.68 -16.52 0.99
N ALA A 120 32.05 -16.85 2.12
CA ALA A 120 30.94 -17.80 2.18
C ALA A 120 29.64 -17.26 1.54
N LEU A 121 29.39 -15.94 1.59
CA LEU A 121 28.19 -15.32 1.01
C LEU A 121 28.26 -15.18 -0.53
N ILE A 122 29.46 -15.08 -1.11
CA ILE A 122 29.64 -14.98 -2.57
C ILE A 122 28.96 -16.12 -3.34
N PRO A 123 29.22 -17.41 -3.05
CA PRO A 123 28.58 -18.52 -3.78
C PRO A 123 27.07 -18.58 -3.56
N GLU A 124 26.58 -18.17 -2.38
CA GLU A 124 25.14 -18.09 -2.11
C GLU A 124 24.46 -17.05 -3.02
N ILE A 125 25.08 -15.88 -3.18
CA ILE A 125 24.60 -14.84 -4.10
C ILE A 125 24.62 -15.33 -5.56
N GLU A 126 25.64 -16.07 -5.97
CA GLU A 126 25.72 -16.64 -7.32
C GLU A 126 24.64 -17.70 -7.57
N ASN A 127 24.38 -18.57 -6.59
CA ASN A 127 23.30 -19.55 -6.66
C ASN A 127 21.93 -18.87 -6.75
N LEU A 128 21.66 -17.85 -5.92
CA LEU A 128 20.42 -17.08 -5.98
C LEU A 128 20.25 -16.38 -7.33
N LYS A 129 21.31 -15.81 -7.90
CA LYS A 129 21.28 -15.24 -9.26
C LYS A 129 20.94 -16.29 -10.32
N ALA A 130 21.48 -17.50 -10.21
CA ALA A 130 21.16 -18.59 -11.12
C ALA A 130 19.67 -18.98 -11.03
N GLN A 131 19.13 -19.11 -9.82
CA GLN A 131 17.71 -19.42 -9.60
C GLN A 131 16.78 -18.33 -10.15
N VAL A 132 17.13 -17.06 -9.95
CA VAL A 132 16.35 -15.93 -10.51
C VAL A 132 16.35 -15.96 -12.03
N ASN A 133 17.49 -16.27 -12.66
CA ASN A 133 17.57 -16.37 -14.12
C ASN A 133 16.76 -17.56 -14.66
N GLU A 134 16.73 -18.69 -13.96
CA GLU A 134 15.91 -19.83 -14.33
C GLU A 134 14.41 -19.51 -14.21
N ALA A 135 14.00 -18.85 -13.11
CA ALA A 135 12.63 -18.41 -12.91
C ALA A 135 12.18 -17.42 -14.00
N ARG A 136 13.06 -16.50 -14.42
CA ARG A 136 12.80 -15.58 -15.55
C ARG A 136 12.58 -16.32 -16.86
N LYS A 137 13.41 -17.32 -17.18
CA LYS A 137 13.21 -18.15 -18.38
C LYS A 137 11.87 -18.87 -18.36
N LYS A 138 11.49 -19.47 -17.22
CA LYS A 138 10.18 -20.13 -17.05
C LYS A 138 9.03 -19.14 -17.24
N LEU A 139 9.15 -17.91 -16.74
CA LEU A 139 8.15 -16.86 -16.91
C LEU A 139 8.00 -16.44 -18.39
N ASP A 140 9.11 -16.31 -19.11
CA ASP A 140 9.10 -15.98 -20.53
C ASP A 140 8.43 -17.10 -21.36
N ASP A 141 8.70 -18.37 -21.04
CA ASP A 141 8.08 -19.51 -21.70
C ASP A 141 6.57 -19.57 -21.46
N ILE A 142 6.13 -19.37 -20.21
CA ILE A 142 4.70 -19.29 -19.86
C ILE A 142 4.04 -18.12 -20.59
N SER A 143 4.70 -16.97 -20.68
CA SER A 143 4.18 -15.79 -21.38
C SER A 143 3.97 -16.06 -22.88
N ARG A 144 4.92 -16.77 -23.51
CA ARG A 144 4.78 -17.21 -24.92
C ARG A 144 3.62 -18.19 -25.11
N GLN A 145 3.46 -19.13 -24.18
CA GLN A 145 2.33 -20.07 -24.21
C GLN A 145 0.99 -19.34 -24.06
N ALA A 146 0.88 -18.38 -23.14
CA ALA A 146 -0.34 -17.60 -22.93
C ALA A 146 -0.74 -16.83 -24.20
N VAL A 147 0.22 -16.20 -24.88
CA VAL A 147 -0.02 -15.52 -26.17
C VAL A 147 -0.51 -16.50 -27.23
N HIS A 148 0.07 -17.71 -27.29
CA HIS A 148 -0.38 -18.73 -28.24
C HIS A 148 -1.81 -19.19 -27.95
N ILE A 149 -2.15 -19.44 -26.68
CA ILE A 149 -3.50 -19.84 -26.27
C ILE A 149 -4.50 -18.73 -26.61
N GLN A 150 -4.17 -17.47 -26.32
CA GLN A 150 -5.02 -16.33 -26.66
C GLN A 150 -5.29 -16.26 -28.17
N LYS A 151 -4.25 -16.39 -29.01
CA LYS A 151 -4.40 -16.38 -30.46
C LYS A 151 -5.26 -17.55 -30.98
N ASN A 152 -5.19 -18.72 -30.35
CA ASN A 152 -6.04 -19.84 -30.71
C ASN A 152 -7.50 -19.58 -30.30
N HIS A 153 -7.73 -19.01 -29.12
CA HIS A 153 -9.07 -18.66 -28.66
C HIS A 153 -9.73 -17.59 -29.56
N GLU A 154 -8.97 -16.58 -29.99
CA GLU A 154 -9.44 -15.58 -30.96
C GLU A 154 -9.85 -16.21 -32.30
N LYS A 155 -9.12 -17.22 -32.77
CA LYS A 155 -9.50 -17.98 -33.97
C LYS A 155 -10.78 -18.80 -33.77
N GLU A 156 -10.96 -19.41 -32.61
CA GLU A 156 -12.18 -20.17 -32.29
C GLU A 156 -13.41 -19.27 -32.23
N ILE A 157 -13.30 -18.10 -31.59
CA ILE A 157 -14.37 -17.10 -31.55
C ILE A 157 -14.74 -16.67 -32.97
N ALA A 158 -13.74 -16.31 -33.79
CA ALA A 158 -13.98 -15.94 -35.19
C ALA A 158 -14.65 -17.08 -35.99
N GLY A 159 -14.27 -18.34 -35.73
CA GLY A 159 -14.90 -19.51 -36.32
C GLY A 159 -16.36 -19.67 -35.91
N LEU A 160 -16.68 -19.46 -34.62
CA LEU A 160 -18.05 -19.50 -34.10
C LEU A 160 -18.93 -18.40 -34.70
N ASP A 161 -18.41 -17.17 -34.86
CA ASP A 161 -19.16 -16.07 -35.47
C ASP A 161 -19.58 -16.40 -36.91
N ILE A 162 -18.71 -17.06 -37.68
CA ILE A 162 -19.03 -17.54 -39.03
C ILE A 162 -20.16 -18.58 -38.98
N VAL A 163 -20.10 -19.55 -38.05
CA VAL A 163 -21.15 -20.57 -37.89
C VAL A 163 -22.47 -19.95 -37.48
N PHE A 164 -22.46 -18.98 -36.56
CA PHE A 164 -23.66 -18.24 -36.15
C PHE A 164 -24.27 -17.47 -37.32
N ALA A 165 -23.46 -16.79 -38.13
CA ALA A 165 -23.92 -16.07 -39.31
C ALA A 165 -24.58 -17.02 -40.32
N GLN A 166 -23.95 -18.17 -40.63
CA GLN A 166 -24.50 -19.18 -41.53
C GLN A 166 -25.82 -19.76 -41.01
N LYS A 167 -25.90 -20.08 -39.71
CA LYS A 167 -27.12 -20.63 -39.12
C LYS A 167 -28.26 -19.63 -39.10
N LYS A 168 -27.96 -18.35 -38.86
CA LYS A 168 -28.93 -17.26 -38.94
C LYS A 168 -29.47 -17.11 -40.37
N GLU A 169 -28.61 -17.13 -41.37
CA GLU A 169 -29.02 -17.07 -42.77
C GLU A 169 -29.90 -18.27 -43.17
N SER A 170 -29.54 -19.47 -42.74
CA SER A 170 -30.35 -20.68 -42.94
C SER A 170 -31.73 -20.56 -42.28
N LEU A 171 -31.80 -20.04 -41.05
CA LEU A 171 -33.06 -19.85 -40.33
C LEU A 171 -33.93 -18.78 -41.01
N ASP A 172 -33.33 -17.67 -41.44
CA ASP A 172 -34.04 -16.62 -42.18
C ASP A 172 -34.59 -17.14 -43.52
N ALA A 173 -33.85 -18.02 -44.21
CA ALA A 173 -34.31 -18.68 -45.42
C ALA A 173 -35.48 -19.65 -45.15
N GLU A 174 -35.44 -20.39 -44.05
CA GLU A 174 -36.53 -21.29 -43.63
C GLU A 174 -37.80 -20.52 -43.26
N ILE A 175 -37.67 -19.42 -42.50
CA ILE A 175 -38.79 -18.53 -42.15
C ILE A 175 -39.44 -17.97 -43.42
N ARG A 176 -38.65 -17.57 -44.42
CA ARG A 176 -39.19 -17.10 -45.71
C ARG A 176 -39.98 -18.20 -46.42
N LYS A 177 -39.44 -19.42 -46.49
CA LYS A 177 -40.15 -20.56 -47.09
C LYS A 177 -41.46 -20.87 -46.38
N LEU A 178 -41.48 -20.86 -45.05
CA LEU A 178 -42.68 -21.10 -44.25
C LEU A 178 -43.74 -20.01 -44.51
N ARG A 179 -43.32 -18.74 -44.55
CA ARG A 179 -44.22 -17.63 -44.90
C ARG A 179 -44.82 -17.81 -46.29
N ASP A 180 -44.01 -18.16 -47.30
CA ASP A 180 -44.50 -18.40 -48.66
C ASP A 180 -45.51 -19.56 -48.72
N ILE A 181 -45.29 -20.62 -47.94
CA ILE A 181 -46.21 -21.75 -47.82
C ILE A 181 -47.53 -21.32 -47.16
N GLU A 182 -47.47 -20.55 -46.07
CA GLU A 182 -48.65 -20.04 -45.37
C GLU A 182 -49.45 -19.06 -46.25
N GLU A 183 -48.79 -18.14 -46.96
CA GLU A 183 -49.44 -17.22 -47.88
C GLU A 183 -50.18 -17.98 -49.00
N LYS A 184 -49.56 -19.01 -49.58
CA LYS A 184 -50.23 -19.88 -50.56
C LYS A 184 -51.43 -20.61 -49.98
N LYS A 185 -51.32 -21.10 -48.73
CA LYS A 185 -52.43 -21.77 -48.04
C LYS A 185 -53.60 -20.81 -47.79
N ILE A 186 -53.32 -19.59 -47.35
CA ILE A 186 -54.34 -18.54 -47.14
C ILE A 186 -54.99 -18.17 -48.48
N GLN A 187 -54.21 -17.96 -49.54
CA GLN A 187 -54.75 -17.66 -50.87
C GLN A 187 -55.68 -18.78 -51.37
N ASN A 188 -55.30 -20.04 -51.19
CA ASN A 188 -56.13 -21.18 -51.57
C ASN A 188 -57.43 -21.25 -50.74
N LEU A 189 -57.36 -21.00 -49.43
CA LEU A 189 -58.55 -20.95 -48.57
C LEU A 189 -59.49 -19.80 -48.97
N VAL A 190 -58.95 -18.61 -49.21
CA VAL A 190 -59.74 -17.45 -49.69
C VAL A 190 -60.41 -17.77 -51.02
N LEU A 191 -59.71 -18.41 -51.95
CA LEU A 191 -60.27 -18.79 -53.25
C LEU A 191 -61.37 -19.86 -53.09
N GLN A 192 -61.20 -20.80 -52.17
CA GLN A 192 -62.21 -21.79 -51.81
C GLN A 192 -63.46 -21.13 -51.19
N GLU A 193 -63.31 -20.18 -50.27
CA GLU A 193 -64.41 -19.41 -49.68
C GLU A 193 -65.15 -18.58 -50.73
N ILE A 194 -64.43 -17.91 -51.64
CA ILE A 194 -65.03 -17.17 -52.76
C ILE A 194 -65.87 -18.11 -53.63
N ASN A 195 -65.37 -19.31 -53.93
CA ASN A 195 -66.12 -20.29 -54.72
C ASN A 195 -67.36 -20.79 -53.98
N GLN A 196 -67.29 -21.00 -52.65
CA GLN A 196 -68.46 -21.34 -51.84
C GLN A 196 -69.49 -20.22 -51.80
N ILE A 197 -69.05 -18.97 -51.63
CA ILE A 197 -69.93 -17.79 -51.65
C ILE A 197 -70.62 -17.66 -53.02
N ASN A 198 -69.89 -17.84 -54.12
CA ASN A 198 -70.46 -17.79 -55.46
C ASN A 198 -71.48 -18.91 -55.67
N LYS A 199 -71.20 -20.13 -55.20
CA LYS A 199 -72.14 -21.25 -55.26
C LYS A 199 -73.41 -20.97 -54.45
N LEU A 200 -73.27 -20.48 -53.21
CA LEU A 200 -74.41 -20.08 -52.38
C LEU A 200 -75.23 -18.95 -53.02
N LYS A 201 -74.55 -18.01 -53.69
CA LYS A 201 -75.20 -16.93 -54.44
C LYS A 201 -76.00 -17.46 -55.63
N GLU A 202 -75.45 -18.41 -56.40
CA GLU A 202 -76.17 -19.07 -57.49
C GLU A 202 -77.36 -19.89 -56.98
N GLU A 203 -77.19 -20.66 -55.91
CA GLU A 203 -78.25 -21.43 -55.27
C GLU A 203 -79.36 -20.52 -54.73
N SER A 204 -79.00 -19.40 -54.10
CA SER A 204 -79.97 -18.40 -53.60
C SER A 204 -80.71 -17.73 -54.76
N LEU A 205 -80.01 -17.38 -55.85
CA LEU A 205 -80.64 -16.80 -57.04
C LEU A 205 -81.59 -17.79 -57.71
N LYS A 206 -81.23 -19.08 -57.77
CA LYS A 206 -82.12 -20.13 -58.26
C LYS A 206 -83.35 -20.29 -57.37
N MET A 207 -83.19 -20.28 -56.04
CA MET A 207 -84.32 -20.35 -55.11
C MET A 207 -85.27 -19.16 -55.27
N VAL A 208 -84.75 -17.95 -55.49
CA VAL A 208 -85.57 -16.76 -55.78
C VAL A 208 -86.36 -16.91 -57.08
N LEU A 209 -85.73 -17.44 -58.15
CA LEU A 209 -86.40 -17.69 -59.42
C LEU A 209 -87.48 -18.78 -59.31
N ASP A 210 -87.18 -19.88 -58.59
CA ASP A 210 -88.14 -20.96 -58.35
C ASP A 210 -89.35 -20.45 -57.52
N LEU A 211 -89.11 -19.56 -56.56
CA LEU A 211 -90.16 -18.90 -55.77
C LEU A 211 -90.99 -17.95 -56.64
N GLU A 212 -90.36 -17.16 -57.52
CA GLU A 212 -91.05 -16.29 -58.49
C GLU A 212 -92.00 -17.09 -59.38
N ASP A 213 -91.53 -18.22 -59.93
CA ASP A 213 -92.33 -19.12 -60.75
C ASP A 213 -93.48 -19.77 -59.94
N SER A 214 -93.23 -20.14 -58.68
CA SER A 214 -94.26 -20.69 -57.78
C SER A 214 -95.36 -19.67 -57.47
N ILE A 215 -94.98 -18.45 -57.07
CA ILE A 215 -95.92 -17.36 -56.78
C ILE A 215 -96.71 -17.00 -58.04
N THR A 216 -96.06 -16.92 -59.19
CA THR A 216 -96.74 -16.65 -60.47
C THR A 216 -97.81 -17.70 -60.77
N LYS A 217 -97.46 -18.99 -60.65
CA LYS A 217 -98.41 -20.09 -60.87
C LYS A 217 -99.55 -20.07 -59.86
N GLU A 218 -99.26 -19.81 -58.59
CA GLU A 218 -100.27 -19.73 -57.53
C GLU A 218 -101.22 -18.55 -57.74
N LEU A 219 -100.70 -17.37 -58.10
CA LEU A 219 -101.53 -16.21 -58.44
C LEU A 219 -102.40 -16.50 -59.66
N VAL A 220 -101.83 -17.03 -60.75
CA VAL A 220 -102.58 -17.35 -61.97
C VAL A 220 -103.67 -18.38 -61.68
N ASN A 221 -103.39 -19.43 -60.90
CA ASN A 221 -104.38 -20.44 -60.53
C ASN A 221 -105.48 -19.89 -59.61
N SER A 222 -105.10 -19.13 -58.58
CA SER A 222 -106.06 -18.47 -57.68
C SER A 222 -106.99 -17.52 -58.45
N THR A 223 -106.40 -16.73 -59.36
CA THR A 223 -107.12 -15.77 -60.21
C THR A 223 -108.00 -16.49 -61.23
N MET A 224 -107.53 -17.60 -61.81
CA MET A 224 -108.32 -18.46 -62.69
C MET A 224 -109.56 -18.99 -61.99
N THR A 225 -109.43 -19.38 -60.72
CA THR A 225 -110.56 -19.88 -59.91
C THR A 225 -111.62 -18.79 -59.69
N VAL A 226 -111.17 -17.55 -59.43
CA VAL A 226 -112.07 -16.40 -59.23
C VAL A 226 -112.72 -15.97 -60.55
N PHE A 227 -111.94 -15.80 -61.63
CA PHE A 227 -112.43 -15.28 -62.90
C PHE A 227 -113.19 -16.30 -63.75
N ALA A 228 -112.89 -17.60 -63.63
CA ALA A 228 -113.68 -18.64 -64.30
C ALA A 228 -115.14 -18.64 -63.83
N ASN A 229 -115.39 -18.25 -62.57
CA ASN A 229 -116.73 -18.10 -62.01
C ASN A 229 -117.45 -16.82 -62.48
N THR A 230 -116.72 -15.78 -62.90
CA THR A 230 -117.30 -14.46 -63.23
C THR A 230 -117.47 -14.20 -64.73
N ILE A 231 -116.52 -14.65 -65.57
CA ILE A 231 -116.51 -14.38 -67.02
C ILE A 231 -116.53 -15.63 -67.90
N GLY A 232 -116.51 -16.82 -67.29
CA GLY A 232 -116.50 -18.11 -67.98
C GLY A 232 -115.10 -18.58 -68.37
N ALA A 233 -114.83 -19.88 -68.19
CA ALA A 233 -113.52 -20.48 -68.34
C ALA A 233 -112.89 -20.32 -69.75
N SER A 234 -113.69 -20.20 -70.81
CA SER A 234 -113.15 -20.07 -72.18
C SER A 234 -112.52 -18.70 -72.44
N LYS A 235 -113.12 -17.61 -71.94
CA LYS A 235 -112.60 -16.25 -72.11
C LYS A 235 -111.36 -15.99 -71.26
N PHE A 236 -111.31 -16.57 -70.05
CA PHE A 236 -110.12 -16.47 -69.21
C PHE A 236 -108.92 -17.20 -69.83
N LYS A 237 -109.14 -18.35 -70.48
CA LYS A 237 -108.06 -19.12 -71.12
C LYS A 237 -107.36 -18.35 -72.27
N GLU A 238 -108.06 -17.41 -72.88
CA GLU A 238 -107.55 -16.53 -73.94
C GLU A 238 -106.71 -15.36 -73.36
N ILE A 239 -107.04 -14.88 -72.15
CA ILE A 239 -106.37 -13.76 -71.47
C ILE A 239 -105.26 -14.23 -70.51
N ALA A 240 -105.33 -15.48 -70.04
CA ALA A 240 -104.39 -16.07 -69.08
C ALA A 240 -102.91 -15.93 -69.47
N PRO A 241 -102.49 -16.13 -70.74
CA PRO A 241 -101.09 -15.95 -71.13
C PRO A 241 -100.62 -14.49 -70.97
N HIS A 242 -101.49 -13.53 -71.34
CA HIS A 242 -101.19 -12.10 -71.19
C HIS A 242 -101.17 -11.66 -69.72
N TYR A 243 -102.03 -12.24 -68.89
CA TYR A 243 -102.08 -11.99 -67.45
C TYR A 243 -100.87 -12.59 -66.71
N GLU A 244 -100.50 -13.85 -67.02
CA GLU A 244 -99.28 -14.48 -66.52
C GLU A 244 -98.04 -13.67 -66.90
N GLN A 245 -97.95 -13.20 -68.15
CA GLN A 245 -96.83 -12.38 -68.60
C GLN A 245 -96.78 -11.03 -67.89
N SER A 246 -97.93 -10.41 -67.59
CA SER A 246 -98.01 -9.16 -66.83
C SER A 246 -97.56 -9.34 -65.38
N ILE A 247 -97.98 -10.44 -64.73
CA ILE A 247 -97.53 -10.82 -63.38
C ILE A 247 -96.02 -11.09 -63.36
N ARG A 248 -95.51 -11.91 -64.29
CA ARG A 248 -94.06 -12.17 -64.41
C ARG A 248 -93.29 -10.88 -64.59
N THR A 249 -93.73 -9.98 -65.47
CA THR A 249 -93.03 -8.71 -65.71
C THR A 249 -93.04 -7.80 -64.47
N SER A 250 -94.15 -7.80 -63.71
CA SER A 250 -94.25 -7.03 -62.46
C SER A 250 -93.39 -7.62 -61.34
N LEU A 251 -93.41 -8.95 -61.16
CA LEU A 251 -92.58 -9.67 -60.19
C LEU A 251 -91.10 -9.55 -60.53
N GLN A 252 -90.69 -9.74 -61.79
CA GLN A 252 -89.31 -9.53 -62.23
C GLN A 252 -88.87 -8.09 -61.99
N GLY A 253 -89.73 -7.11 -62.22
CA GLY A 253 -89.46 -5.71 -61.90
C GLY A 253 -89.25 -5.45 -60.40
N GLY A 254 -89.98 -6.15 -59.53
CA GLY A 254 -89.82 -6.09 -58.07
C GLY A 254 -88.59 -6.83 -57.56
N VAL A 255 -88.38 -8.06 -58.05
CA VAL A 255 -87.25 -8.93 -57.71
C VAL A 255 -85.93 -8.34 -58.20
N LEU A 256 -85.86 -7.78 -59.42
CA LEU A 256 -84.66 -7.07 -59.90
C LEU A 256 -84.36 -5.80 -59.10
N LYS A 257 -85.35 -5.11 -58.54
CA LYS A 257 -85.14 -3.96 -57.66
C LYS A 257 -84.63 -4.39 -56.28
N LEU A 258 -85.14 -5.48 -55.72
CA LEU A 258 -84.66 -6.05 -54.46
C LEU A 258 -83.25 -6.62 -54.61
N LEU A 259 -83.00 -7.39 -55.67
CA LEU A 259 -81.68 -7.90 -56.02
C LEU A 259 -80.68 -6.77 -56.30
N LYS A 260 -81.02 -5.71 -57.05
CA LYS A 260 -80.09 -4.58 -57.25
C LYS A 260 -79.79 -3.79 -55.98
N ASN A 261 -80.74 -3.73 -55.02
CA ASN A 261 -80.51 -3.04 -53.75
C ASN A 261 -79.69 -3.87 -52.75
N GLU A 262 -79.80 -5.20 -52.75
CA GLU A 262 -79.00 -6.09 -51.87
C GLU A 262 -77.68 -6.59 -52.49
N LEU A 263 -77.60 -6.71 -53.83
CA LEU A 263 -76.40 -7.15 -54.55
C LEU A 263 -75.46 -6.02 -54.98
N ASN A 264 -75.68 -4.78 -54.54
CA ASN A 264 -74.63 -3.77 -54.64
C ASN A 264 -73.45 -4.25 -53.79
N PRO A 265 -72.34 -4.68 -54.40
CA PRO A 265 -71.21 -5.15 -53.62
C PRO A 265 -70.67 -3.93 -52.88
N SER A 266 -70.77 -3.93 -51.55
CA SER A 266 -69.84 -3.13 -50.76
C SER A 266 -68.45 -3.62 -51.17
N LYS A 267 -67.79 -2.84 -52.03
CA LYS A 267 -66.39 -2.94 -52.47
C LYS A 267 -65.75 -4.31 -52.22
N SER A 268 -65.46 -5.05 -53.30
CA SER A 268 -64.46 -6.11 -53.23
C SER A 268 -63.28 -5.61 -52.40
N PRO A 269 -62.83 -6.33 -51.35
CA PRO A 269 -61.58 -5.98 -50.71
C PRO A 269 -60.54 -6.15 -51.81
N ASN A 270 -60.05 -5.01 -52.33
CA ASN A 270 -58.92 -4.99 -53.22
C ASN A 270 -57.88 -5.91 -52.61
N ALA A 271 -57.47 -6.92 -53.37
CA ALA A 271 -56.27 -7.68 -53.12
C ALA A 271 -55.13 -6.66 -53.02
N LYS A 272 -54.87 -6.16 -51.82
CA LYS A 272 -53.67 -5.42 -51.50
C LYS A 272 -52.56 -6.43 -51.67
N LYS A 273 -51.90 -6.38 -52.83
CA LYS A 273 -50.53 -6.86 -52.98
C LYS A 273 -49.78 -6.39 -51.74
N LEU A 274 -49.30 -7.32 -50.92
CA LEU A 274 -48.35 -7.05 -49.86
C LEU A 274 -47.07 -6.56 -50.53
N SER A 275 -47.06 -5.25 -50.80
CA SER A 275 -45.90 -4.50 -51.25
C SER A 275 -44.96 -4.37 -50.06
N SER A 276 -43.78 -4.93 -50.25
CA SER A 276 -42.63 -4.83 -49.36
C SER A 276 -42.22 -3.37 -49.14
N ASN A 277 -42.44 -2.83 -47.94
CA ASN A 277 -41.55 -1.80 -47.44
C ASN A 277 -41.58 -1.75 -45.90
N PRO A 278 -40.45 -2.00 -45.21
CA PRO A 278 -40.38 -1.96 -43.77
C PRO A 278 -39.88 -0.57 -43.33
N ARG A 279 -40.72 0.23 -42.66
CA ARG A 279 -40.24 1.30 -41.76
C ARG A 279 -41.36 1.89 -40.88
N VAL A 280 -41.22 1.60 -39.59
CA VAL A 280 -41.43 2.49 -38.42
C VAL A 280 -42.87 2.72 -37.90
N MET A 281 -43.13 2.06 -36.74
CA MET A 281 -43.95 2.47 -35.57
C MET A 281 -45.49 2.54 -35.73
N LYS A 282 -46.34 2.06 -34.79
CA LYS A 282 -46.21 1.67 -33.37
C LYS A 282 -47.30 0.64 -33.00
N PRO A 283 -47.14 -0.11 -31.89
CA PRO A 283 -47.90 -1.33 -31.60
C PRO A 283 -49.06 -1.05 -30.65
N VAL A 284 -50.29 -1.09 -31.15
CA VAL A 284 -51.48 -1.23 -30.29
C VAL A 284 -52.52 -2.05 -31.06
N ILE A 285 -53.11 -3.04 -30.38
CA ILE A 285 -54.28 -3.84 -30.80
C ILE A 285 -54.03 -5.03 -31.76
N ILE A 286 -53.04 -5.89 -31.49
CA ILE A 286 -53.13 -7.34 -31.80
C ILE A 286 -52.30 -8.13 -30.76
N SER A 287 -52.72 -8.12 -29.50
CA SER A 287 -52.02 -8.84 -28.41
C SER A 287 -52.92 -9.76 -27.59
N SER A 288 -54.10 -10.16 -28.10
CA SER A 288 -55.03 -11.04 -27.35
C SER A 288 -55.43 -12.34 -28.05
N LEU A 289 -54.87 -12.68 -29.23
CA LEU A 289 -55.26 -13.91 -29.96
C LEU A 289 -54.10 -14.81 -30.40
N ILE A 290 -52.85 -14.49 -30.06
CA ILE A 290 -51.66 -15.34 -30.34
C ILE A 290 -51.09 -15.97 -29.06
N SER A 291 -51.55 -15.53 -27.88
CA SER A 291 -51.10 -16.02 -26.56
C SER A 291 -51.69 -17.39 -26.15
N ALA A 292 -52.63 -17.95 -26.91
CA ALA A 292 -53.25 -19.25 -26.61
C ALA A 292 -52.66 -20.43 -27.41
N PHE A 293 -51.74 -20.19 -28.36
CA PHE A 293 -51.15 -21.27 -29.19
C PHE A 293 -49.71 -21.63 -28.80
N ILE A 294 -48.99 -20.78 -28.05
CA ILE A 294 -47.58 -21.01 -27.67
C ILE A 294 -47.45 -21.87 -26.39
N PHE A 295 -48.48 -21.96 -25.54
CA PHE A 295 -48.45 -22.78 -24.32
C PHE A 295 -49.03 -24.21 -24.47
N GLY A 296 -49.48 -24.61 -25.67
CA GLY A 296 -50.23 -25.87 -25.85
C GLY A 296 -49.52 -27.01 -26.61
N VAL A 297 -48.44 -26.75 -27.37
CA VAL A 297 -47.95 -27.74 -28.37
C VAL A 297 -46.43 -28.05 -28.29
N ILE A 298 -45.69 -27.55 -27.29
CA ILE A 298 -44.26 -27.92 -27.07
C ILE A 298 -44.04 -28.78 -25.80
N PRO A 299 -44.80 -29.88 -25.57
CA PRO A 299 -44.22 -30.99 -24.80
C PRO A 299 -44.11 -32.31 -25.56
N HIS A 300 -44.24 -32.35 -26.90
CA HIS A 300 -44.18 -33.62 -27.64
C HIS A 300 -42.94 -33.87 -28.51
N ILE A 301 -42.01 -32.90 -28.62
CA ILE A 301 -40.75 -33.09 -29.38
C ILE A 301 -39.52 -33.15 -28.44
N TYR A 302 -39.70 -32.96 -27.14
CA TYR A 302 -38.63 -33.12 -26.13
C TYR A 302 -38.55 -34.55 -25.53
N ARG A 303 -38.94 -35.57 -26.32
CA ARG A 303 -38.93 -36.98 -25.91
C ARG A 303 -37.85 -37.82 -26.62
N GLN A 304 -36.78 -37.17 -27.08
CA GLN A 304 -35.64 -37.84 -27.72
C GLN A 304 -34.26 -37.35 -27.24
N ILE A 305 -34.20 -36.79 -26.03
CA ILE A 305 -32.95 -36.61 -25.27
C ILE A 305 -33.21 -37.10 -23.83
N GLU A 306 -33.67 -38.34 -23.75
CA GLU A 306 -34.01 -39.05 -22.53
C GLU A 306 -32.80 -39.93 -22.17
N ASP A 307 -31.78 -39.34 -21.53
CA ASP A 307 -30.81 -40.13 -20.75
C ASP A 307 -29.96 -39.37 -19.71
N GLN A 308 -30.23 -38.10 -19.39
CA GLN A 308 -29.38 -37.36 -18.42
C GLN A 308 -30.10 -36.47 -17.38
N ASN A 309 -31.43 -36.45 -17.30
CA ASN A 309 -32.13 -35.66 -16.28
C ASN A 309 -33.03 -36.55 -15.42
N ASP A 310 -32.40 -37.31 -14.54
CA ASP A 310 -33.08 -37.83 -13.36
C ASP A 310 -33.24 -36.68 -12.34
N PRO A 311 -34.46 -36.19 -12.06
CA PRO A 311 -34.68 -35.05 -11.17
C PRO A 311 -34.16 -35.32 -9.75
N VAL A 312 -34.10 -36.59 -9.33
CA VAL A 312 -33.56 -37.00 -8.03
C VAL A 312 -32.04 -36.87 -7.99
N ARG A 313 -31.33 -37.18 -9.09
CA ARG A 313 -29.86 -36.97 -9.18
C ARG A 313 -29.50 -35.50 -9.28
N LEU A 314 -30.32 -34.67 -9.91
CA LEU A 314 -30.07 -33.23 -9.99
C LEU A 314 -30.24 -32.57 -8.62
N GLU A 315 -31.25 -32.99 -7.85
CA GLU A 315 -31.49 -32.51 -6.49
C GLU A 315 -30.45 -33.08 -5.50
N MET A 316 -30.03 -34.34 -5.65
CA MET A 316 -28.91 -34.92 -4.90
C MET A 316 -27.56 -34.30 -5.27
N ALA A 317 -27.30 -33.95 -6.53
CA ALA A 317 -26.09 -33.26 -6.95
C ALA A 317 -26.09 -31.79 -6.49
N ALA A 318 -27.25 -31.13 -6.46
CA ALA A 318 -27.42 -29.81 -5.86
C ALA A 318 -27.22 -29.86 -4.34
N ARG A 319 -27.77 -30.87 -3.64
CA ARG A 319 -27.53 -31.10 -2.21
C ARG A 319 -26.09 -31.51 -1.91
N ALA A 320 -25.44 -32.31 -2.77
CA ALA A 320 -24.04 -32.69 -2.62
C ALA A 320 -23.11 -31.51 -2.89
N ARG A 321 -23.43 -30.63 -3.86
CA ARG A 321 -22.72 -29.36 -4.07
C ARG A 321 -22.95 -28.37 -2.93
N ALA A 322 -24.17 -28.29 -2.40
CA ALA A 322 -24.48 -27.44 -1.24
C ALA A 322 -23.85 -27.96 0.06
N ALA A 323 -23.77 -29.28 0.25
CA ALA A 323 -23.10 -29.91 1.39
C ALA A 323 -21.56 -29.91 1.27
N ALA A 324 -21.02 -29.78 0.05
CA ALA A 324 -19.59 -29.61 -0.22
C ALA A 324 -19.11 -28.16 -0.14
N ILE A 325 -20.02 -27.17 0.02
CA ILE A 325 -19.63 -25.81 0.39
C ILE A 325 -19.25 -25.85 1.87
N VAL A 326 -18.00 -26.24 2.12
CA VAL A 326 -17.35 -26.03 3.42
C VAL A 326 -17.55 -24.54 3.75
N PRO A 327 -18.13 -24.19 4.92
CA PRO A 327 -18.32 -22.80 5.28
C PRO A 327 -16.97 -22.11 5.16
N LYS A 328 -16.89 -21.10 4.29
CA LYS A 328 -15.66 -20.33 4.06
C LYS A 328 -15.22 -19.83 5.43
N ARG A 329 -14.16 -20.43 5.96
CA ARG A 329 -13.58 -20.00 7.23
C ARG A 329 -13.25 -18.52 7.04
N VAL A 330 -13.69 -17.68 7.96
CA VAL A 330 -13.41 -16.24 7.92
C VAL A 330 -12.40 -15.98 9.00
N PHE A 331 -11.28 -15.34 8.64
CA PHE A 331 -10.27 -14.91 9.58
C PHE A 331 -10.92 -13.96 10.61
N THR A 332 -11.08 -14.46 11.83
CA THR A 332 -11.72 -13.75 12.96
C THR A 332 -10.79 -13.83 14.17
N PRO A 333 -9.70 -13.04 14.16
CA PRO A 333 -8.73 -13.05 15.25
C PRO A 333 -9.37 -12.54 16.55
N MET A 334 -8.93 -13.09 17.68
CA MET A 334 -9.33 -12.60 19.01
C MET A 334 -8.76 -11.19 19.22
N LYS A 335 -9.64 -10.23 19.50
CA LYS A 335 -9.25 -8.85 19.78
C LYS A 335 -9.02 -8.63 21.27
N VAL A 336 -8.07 -7.78 21.60
CA VAL A 336 -7.72 -7.34 22.95
C VAL A 336 -7.91 -5.83 23.08
N ALA A 337 -8.20 -5.37 24.30
CA ALA A 337 -8.34 -3.95 24.59
C ALA A 337 -6.99 -3.21 24.58
N GLU A 338 -5.89 -3.91 24.88
CA GLU A 338 -4.56 -3.32 24.89
C GLU A 338 -4.06 -3.00 23.48
N LEU A 339 -3.61 -1.75 23.29
CA LEU A 339 -3.02 -1.32 22.03
C LEU A 339 -1.72 -2.07 21.74
N LYS A 340 -1.69 -2.80 20.63
CA LYS A 340 -0.49 -3.46 20.12
C LYS A 340 0.54 -2.47 19.54
N PRO A 341 1.84 -2.81 19.59
CA PRO A 341 2.92 -1.88 19.25
C PRO A 341 3.10 -1.62 17.75
N THR A 342 2.72 -2.57 16.88
CA THR A 342 2.80 -2.42 15.43
C THR A 342 1.44 -2.06 14.86
N PHE A 343 1.40 -1.36 13.72
CA PHE A 343 0.13 -1.01 13.07
C PHE A 343 -0.59 -2.26 12.55
N VAL A 344 0.15 -3.26 12.05
CA VAL A 344 -0.44 -4.52 11.60
C VAL A 344 -1.14 -5.22 12.77
N ASP A 345 -0.44 -5.40 13.88
CA ASP A 345 -1.03 -6.05 15.05
C ASP A 345 -2.15 -5.21 15.65
N ALA A 346 -2.04 -3.87 15.61
CA ALA A 346 -3.08 -3.00 16.13
C ALA A 346 -4.37 -3.08 15.31
N VAL A 347 -4.27 -3.16 13.98
CA VAL A 347 -5.43 -3.32 13.09
C VAL A 347 -6.08 -4.70 13.25
N ILE A 348 -5.29 -5.75 13.45
CA ILE A 348 -5.77 -7.13 13.53
C ILE A 348 -6.33 -7.44 14.92
N TYR A 349 -5.57 -7.11 15.97
CA TYR A 349 -5.79 -7.61 17.33
C TYR A 349 -6.27 -6.54 18.31
N THR A 350 -6.26 -5.24 18.01
CA THR A 350 -6.78 -4.23 18.95
C THR A 350 -8.26 -3.97 18.69
N GLU A 351 -9.07 -3.98 19.75
CA GLU A 351 -10.50 -3.67 19.65
C GLU A 351 -10.71 -2.17 19.36
N GLY A 352 -11.62 -1.85 18.42
CA GLY A 352 -11.99 -0.47 18.10
C GLY A 352 -10.91 0.41 17.45
N PHE A 353 -9.68 -0.09 17.24
CA PHE A 353 -8.58 0.69 16.67
C PHE A 353 -8.94 1.31 15.31
N THR A 354 -9.39 0.49 14.35
CA THR A 354 -9.79 0.97 13.03
C THR A 354 -10.98 1.92 13.06
N ASP A 355 -11.82 1.82 14.08
CA ASP A 355 -13.06 2.60 14.19
C ASP A 355 -12.77 4.00 14.74
N VAL A 356 -11.86 4.10 15.70
CA VAL A 356 -11.32 5.39 16.17
C VAL A 356 -10.60 6.09 15.02
N TYR A 357 -9.76 5.37 14.28
CA TYR A 357 -9.07 5.92 13.11
C TYR A 357 -10.00 6.22 11.95
N ALA A 358 -11.25 5.75 11.93
CA ALA A 358 -12.23 6.13 10.91
C ALA A 358 -12.97 7.43 11.26
N LYS A 359 -12.95 7.89 12.52
CA LYS A 359 -13.61 9.12 12.96
C LYS A 359 -12.87 10.34 12.42
N GLU A 360 -13.59 11.22 11.73
CA GLU A 360 -13.04 12.44 11.16
C GLU A 360 -12.52 13.40 12.24
N GLU A 361 -13.23 13.50 13.37
CA GLU A 361 -12.83 14.30 14.54
C GLU A 361 -11.43 13.91 15.04
N PHE A 362 -11.19 12.60 15.20
CA PHE A 362 -9.89 12.08 15.62
C PHE A 362 -8.79 12.35 14.60
N ARG A 363 -9.06 12.11 13.30
CA ARG A 363 -8.09 12.37 12.22
C ARG A 363 -7.67 13.84 12.19
N SER A 364 -8.65 14.75 12.25
CA SER A 364 -8.43 16.20 12.20
C SER A 364 -7.66 16.70 13.42
N GLU A 365 -8.07 16.30 14.63
CA GLU A 365 -7.36 16.72 15.85
C GLU A 365 -5.95 16.13 15.95
N LEU A 366 -5.75 14.86 15.60
CA LEU A 366 -4.44 14.23 15.61
C LEU A 366 -3.50 14.90 14.61
N MET A 367 -3.98 15.23 13.40
CA MET A 367 -3.19 15.98 12.42
C MET A 367 -2.79 17.35 12.95
N LYS A 368 -3.73 18.11 13.52
CA LYS A 368 -3.48 19.45 14.05
C LYS A 368 -2.52 19.43 15.25
N LYS A 369 -2.82 18.62 16.27
CA LYS A 369 -1.98 18.53 17.47
C LYS A 369 -0.62 17.89 17.15
N GLY A 370 -0.60 16.94 16.22
CA GLY A 370 0.61 16.26 15.76
C GLY A 370 1.53 17.17 14.95
N SER A 371 0.98 17.99 14.04
CA SER A 371 1.78 18.97 13.29
C SER A 371 2.34 20.05 14.20
N GLU A 372 1.53 20.57 15.15
CA GLU A 372 2.00 21.50 16.17
C GLU A 372 3.11 20.92 17.05
N TYR A 373 2.99 19.65 17.45
CA TYR A 373 4.01 18.97 18.26
C TYR A 373 5.33 18.81 17.49
N LEU A 374 5.27 18.30 16.24
CA LEU A 374 6.45 18.09 15.41
C LEU A 374 7.14 19.40 15.03
N TYR A 375 6.36 20.46 14.81
CA TYR A 375 6.91 21.80 14.59
C TYR A 375 7.62 22.33 15.85
N LYS A 376 6.97 22.27 17.02
CA LYS A 376 7.53 22.80 18.27
C LYS A 376 8.77 22.06 18.76
N GLN A 377 8.77 20.73 18.70
CA GLN A 377 9.86 19.91 19.25
C GLN A 377 10.99 19.63 18.24
N TRP A 378 10.65 19.46 16.97
CA TRP A 378 11.58 18.96 15.97
C TRP A 378 11.79 19.91 14.78
N GLN A 379 11.11 21.06 14.77
CA GLN A 379 11.14 22.06 13.69
C GLN A 379 10.84 21.46 12.32
N ILE A 380 9.90 20.52 12.25
CA ILE A 380 9.43 19.93 11.00
C ILE A 380 8.35 20.83 10.42
N ASP A 381 8.45 21.12 9.12
CA ASP A 381 7.44 21.90 8.40
C ASP A 381 6.04 21.29 8.56
N GLU A 382 5.03 22.14 8.67
CA GLU A 382 3.64 21.72 8.84
C GLU A 382 3.17 20.82 7.68
N GLU A 383 3.53 21.17 6.44
CA GLU A 383 3.19 20.39 5.25
C GLU A 383 3.72 18.95 5.32
N LYS A 384 4.99 18.76 5.71
CA LYS A 384 5.59 17.43 5.88
C LYS A 384 4.96 16.65 7.03
N SER A 385 4.58 17.34 8.10
CA SER A 385 3.90 16.73 9.24
C SER A 385 2.51 16.23 8.83
N ILE A 386 1.76 17.04 8.09
CA ILE A 386 0.45 16.66 7.53
C ILE A 386 0.60 15.48 6.57
N GLU A 387 1.59 15.52 5.66
CA GLU A 387 1.88 14.41 4.75
C GLU A 387 2.19 13.11 5.50
N ALA A 388 2.98 13.18 6.58
CA ALA A 388 3.31 12.03 7.41
C ALA A 388 2.04 11.42 8.06
N TYR A 389 1.18 12.22 8.69
CA TYR A 389 -0.05 11.71 9.28
C TYR A 389 -1.05 11.20 8.25
N ALA A 390 -1.14 11.85 7.08
CA ALA A 390 -1.98 11.36 5.97
C ALA A 390 -1.53 9.98 5.49
N MET A 391 -0.21 9.76 5.40
CA MET A 391 0.37 8.47 5.04
C MET A 391 0.11 7.41 6.11
N ILE A 392 0.14 7.77 7.40
CA ILE A 392 -0.26 6.86 8.50
C ILE A 392 -1.73 6.45 8.35
N PHE A 393 -2.63 7.39 8.07
CA PHE A 393 -4.06 7.07 7.88
C PHE A 393 -4.29 6.17 6.68
N SER A 394 -3.67 6.49 5.54
CA SER A 394 -3.76 5.65 4.33
C SER A 394 -3.22 4.24 4.57
N MET A 395 -2.14 4.10 5.35
CA MET A 395 -1.61 2.80 5.75
C MET A 395 -2.62 2.00 6.57
N ILE A 396 -3.25 2.61 7.58
CA ILE A 396 -4.25 1.95 8.42
C ILE A 396 -5.45 1.49 7.59
N ASP A 397 -5.94 2.35 6.68
CA ASP A 397 -7.04 2.02 5.76
C ASP A 397 -6.66 0.82 4.84
N LEU A 398 -5.43 0.83 4.30
CA LEU A 398 -4.92 -0.26 3.47
C LEU A 398 -4.77 -1.59 4.24
N LEU A 399 -4.28 -1.52 5.50
CA LEU A 399 -4.16 -2.68 6.38
C LEU A 399 -5.53 -3.26 6.75
N LYS A 400 -6.53 -2.40 7.01
CA LYS A 400 -7.92 -2.81 7.25
C LYS A 400 -8.48 -3.59 6.05
N ASP A 401 -8.32 -3.06 4.84
CA ASP A 401 -8.77 -3.70 3.61
C ASP A 401 -8.09 -5.05 3.35
N LYS A 402 -6.80 -5.17 3.71
CA LYS A 402 -6.07 -6.44 3.61
C LYS A 402 -6.49 -7.45 4.65
N THR A 403 -6.83 -7.02 5.86
CA THR A 403 -7.32 -7.89 6.93
C THR A 403 -8.59 -8.63 6.50
N LEU A 404 -9.50 -7.96 5.77
CA LEU A 404 -10.72 -8.55 5.22
C LEU A 404 -10.48 -9.61 4.13
N LYS A 405 -9.27 -9.64 3.56
CA LYS A 405 -8.87 -10.54 2.47
C LYS A 405 -7.91 -11.65 2.93
N VAL A 406 -7.62 -11.76 4.22
CA VAL A 406 -6.74 -12.80 4.76
C VAL A 406 -7.41 -14.15 4.57
N ASP A 407 -6.70 -15.06 3.90
CA ASP A 407 -7.11 -16.45 3.75
C ASP A 407 -6.75 -17.25 5.02
N PRO A 408 -7.72 -17.88 5.71
CA PRO A 408 -7.47 -18.67 6.92
C PRO A 408 -6.46 -19.82 6.71
N ASP A 409 -6.37 -20.33 5.48
CA ASP A 409 -5.43 -21.41 5.17
C ASP A 409 -4.00 -20.88 4.94
N ASN A 410 -3.82 -19.56 4.80
CA ASN A 410 -2.54 -18.88 4.52
C ASN A 410 -2.29 -17.63 5.39
N GLU A 411 -2.83 -17.58 6.60
CA GLU A 411 -2.82 -16.40 7.48
C GLU A 411 -1.41 -15.79 7.64
N GLN A 412 -0.41 -16.63 7.94
CA GLN A 412 0.97 -16.17 8.15
C GLN A 412 1.54 -15.44 6.93
N LYS A 413 1.27 -15.94 5.72
CA LYS A 413 1.80 -15.36 4.49
C LYS A 413 1.15 -14.00 4.20
N ASP A 414 -0.14 -13.87 4.46
CA ASP A 414 -0.86 -12.62 4.22
C ASP A 414 -0.57 -11.57 5.29
N ILE A 415 -0.42 -11.98 6.56
CA ILE A 415 0.07 -11.11 7.63
C ILE A 415 1.50 -10.63 7.33
N GLN A 416 2.39 -11.49 6.83
CA GLN A 416 3.74 -11.07 6.43
C GLN A 416 3.73 -10.02 5.31
N LYS A 417 2.82 -10.11 4.33
CA LYS A 417 2.66 -9.06 3.31
C LYS A 417 2.17 -7.74 3.91
N MET A 418 1.33 -7.79 4.95
CA MET A 418 0.90 -6.60 5.67
C MET A 418 2.06 -5.97 6.45
N VAL A 419 2.88 -6.78 7.13
CA VAL A 419 4.11 -6.32 7.82
C VAL A 419 5.09 -5.68 6.83
N GLN A 420 5.22 -6.23 5.62
CA GLN A 420 6.08 -5.63 4.60
C GLN A 420 5.58 -4.25 4.16
N ILE A 421 4.26 -4.07 3.99
CA ILE A 421 3.65 -2.77 3.67
C ILE A 421 3.90 -1.76 4.79
N GLU A 422 3.73 -2.17 6.05
CA GLU A 422 4.04 -1.32 7.20
C GLU A 422 5.51 -0.87 7.17
N LYS A 423 6.46 -1.81 7.02
CA LYS A 423 7.90 -1.49 6.93
C LYS A 423 8.23 -0.54 5.79
N GLU A 424 7.69 -0.77 4.60
CA GLU A 424 7.91 0.10 3.43
C GLU A 424 7.34 1.51 3.65
N THR A 425 6.21 1.61 4.34
CA THR A 425 5.56 2.89 4.64
C THR A 425 6.30 3.65 5.74
N LEU A 426 6.70 2.97 6.82
CA LEU A 426 7.54 3.54 7.87
C LEU A 426 8.87 4.08 7.31
N LYS A 427 9.49 3.38 6.36
CA LYS A 427 10.71 3.87 5.68
C LYS A 427 10.45 5.12 4.83
N LYS A 428 9.27 5.27 4.22
CA LYS A 428 8.88 6.50 3.52
C LYS A 428 8.64 7.65 4.50
N LEU A 429 7.97 7.37 5.63
CA LEU A 429 7.76 8.34 6.70
C LEU A 429 9.07 8.83 7.31
N GLU A 430 10.02 7.92 7.54
CA GLU A 430 11.37 8.25 7.99
C GLU A 430 12.03 9.28 7.05
N LYS A 431 11.90 9.08 5.74
CA LYS A 431 12.44 10.01 4.74
C LYS A 431 11.74 11.37 4.75
N ILE A 432 10.43 11.42 4.98
CA ILE A 432 9.66 12.68 5.07
C ILE A 432 10.03 13.46 6.34
N LEU A 433 10.14 12.78 7.47
CA LEU A 433 10.46 13.39 8.77
C LEU A 433 11.97 13.66 8.94
N GLY A 434 12.80 13.00 8.13
CA GLY A 434 14.23 13.24 7.94
C GLY A 434 15.14 12.27 8.70
N ASN A 435 14.65 11.58 9.73
CA ASN A 435 15.40 10.54 10.44
C ASN A 435 14.47 9.61 11.27
N GLU A 436 15.03 8.50 11.73
CA GLU A 436 14.35 7.48 12.54
C GLU A 436 13.89 8.01 13.91
N VAL A 437 14.68 8.87 14.56
CA VAL A 437 14.35 9.41 15.90
C VAL A 437 13.07 10.27 15.86
N ARG A 438 12.90 11.07 14.81
CA ARG A 438 11.70 11.90 14.59
C ARG A 438 10.48 11.06 14.24
N LEU A 439 10.68 9.98 13.48
CA LEU A 439 9.63 9.00 13.22
C LEU A 439 9.15 8.36 14.53
N GLU A 440 10.07 7.89 15.36
CA GLU A 440 9.73 7.29 16.65
C GLU A 440 9.00 8.28 17.57
N ALA A 441 9.43 9.54 17.60
CA ALA A 441 8.74 10.59 18.35
C ALA A 441 7.31 10.84 17.84
N ALA A 442 7.10 10.87 16.53
CA ALA A 442 5.78 11.00 15.92
C ALA A 442 4.86 9.82 16.28
N LEU A 443 5.38 8.59 16.23
CA LEU A 443 4.63 7.38 16.59
C LEU A 443 4.30 7.33 18.08
N LYS A 444 5.23 7.73 18.95
CA LYS A 444 4.99 7.85 20.40
C LYS A 444 3.91 8.88 20.69
N PHE A 445 3.96 10.04 20.01
CA PHE A 445 2.93 11.07 20.14
C PHE A 445 1.56 10.54 19.70
N GLN A 446 1.47 9.91 18.53
CA GLN A 446 0.24 9.32 18.01
C GLN A 446 -0.32 8.25 18.96
N THR A 447 0.53 7.38 19.48
CA THR A 447 0.15 6.32 20.43
C THR A 447 -0.40 6.91 21.73
N ARG A 448 0.27 7.93 22.28
CA ARG A 448 -0.18 8.63 23.48
C ARG A 448 -1.52 9.33 23.25
N TYR A 449 -1.64 10.03 22.12
CA TYR A 449 -2.87 10.74 21.77
C TYR A 449 -4.04 9.79 21.53
N TYR A 450 -3.80 8.64 20.90
CA TYR A 450 -4.82 7.59 20.76
C TYR A 450 -5.34 7.12 22.13
N LYS A 451 -4.45 6.82 23.08
CA LYS A 451 -4.82 6.40 24.45
C LYS A 451 -5.62 7.48 25.17
N GLU A 452 -5.20 8.74 25.07
CA GLU A 452 -5.91 9.88 25.64
C GLU A 452 -7.32 10.02 25.04
N PHE A 453 -7.45 9.86 23.72
CA PHE A 453 -8.73 9.98 23.04
C PHE A 453 -9.73 8.88 23.41
N ILE A 454 -9.27 7.64 23.62
CA ILE A 454 -10.15 6.54 24.06
C ILE A 454 -10.45 6.57 25.57
N GLY A 455 -9.87 7.52 26.31
CA GLY A 455 -10.05 7.64 27.77
C GLY A 455 -9.26 6.61 28.58
N ASP A 456 -8.25 5.98 27.99
CA ASP A 456 -7.35 5.05 28.68
C ASP A 456 -6.27 5.86 29.41
N THR A 457 -6.50 6.10 30.71
CA THR A 457 -5.59 6.88 31.59
C THR A 457 -4.44 6.06 32.14
N SER A 458 -4.09 4.91 31.55
CA SER A 458 -2.94 4.07 31.97
C SER A 458 -1.56 4.67 31.65
N VAL A 459 -1.45 6.00 31.52
CA VAL A 459 -0.21 6.72 31.23
C VAL A 459 0.20 7.55 32.45
N GLU A 460 0.84 6.88 33.40
CA GLU A 460 1.95 7.45 34.19
C GLU A 460 3.24 6.71 33.84
#